data_AF-A0A5A7SK95-F1
#
_entry.id   AF-A0A5A7SK95-F1
#
_cell.length_a   1.000
_cell.length_b   1.000
_cell.length_c   1.000
_cell.angle_alpha   90.00
_cell.angle_beta   90.00
_cell.angle_gamma   90.00
#
_symmetry.space_group_name_H-M   'P 1'
#
loop_
_entity.id
_entity.type
_entity.pdbx_description
1 polymer ?
#
loop_
_entity_poly.entity_id
_entity_poly.type
_entity_poly.pdbx_seq_one_letter_code
_entity_poly.pdbx_strand_id
1 'polypeptide(L)' 'MGQARFVLLTTFKKDGTPVATPLWTAPDGERLLTWTEKQSWKVQSR' A
#
# COMPACT_ATOMS: atom_id res chain seq x y z
N MET A 1 12.03 -17.76 2.37
CA MET A 1 10.62 -17.42 2.08
C MET A 1 10.46 -15.92 2.29
N GLY A 2 10.02 -15.18 1.27
CA GLY A 2 10.11 -13.72 1.24
C GLY A 2 9.29 -13.05 2.34
N GLN A 3 9.93 -12.23 3.17
CA GLN A 3 9.21 -11.40 4.13
C GLN A 3 8.54 -10.25 3.37
N ALA A 4 7.21 -10.26 3.31
CA ALA A 4 6.46 -9.13 2.76
C ALA A 4 6.69 -7.91 3.66
N ARG A 5 7.09 -6.79 3.06
CA ARG A 5 7.31 -5.53 3.77
C ARG A 5 6.18 -4.58 3.44
N PHE A 6 5.69 -3.88 4.45
CA PHE A 6 4.71 -2.82 4.25
C PHE A 6 5.42 -1.49 4.08
N VAL A 7 4.97 -0.70 3.12
CA VAL A 7 5.29 0.72 3.04
C VAL A 7 4.02 1.52 3.28
N LEU A 8 4.14 2.67 3.94
CA LEU A 8 3.02 3.58 4.14
C LEU A 8 3.04 4.65 3.04
N LEU A 9 2.10 4.57 2.09
CA LEU A 9 1.92 5.61 1.09
C LEU A 9 1.02 6.70 1.67
N THR A 10 1.60 7.88 1.92
CA THR A 10 0.82 9.06 2.31
C THR A 10 0.61 9.95 1.09
N THR A 11 -0.66 10.14 0.74
CA THR A 11 -1.08 11.12 -0.26
C THR A 11 -1.67 12.35 0.43
N PHE A 12 -1.78 13.46 -0.30
CA PHE A 12 -2.36 14.69 0.23
C PHE A 12 -3.56 15.09 -0.61
N LYS A 13 -4.67 15.40 0.05
CA LYS A 13 -5.84 15.99 -0.61
C LYS A 13 -5.49 17.38 -1.15
N LYS A 14 -6.37 17.95 -1.98
CA LYS A 14 -6.22 19.32 -2.50
C LYS A 14 -6.11 20.38 -1.38
N ASP A 15 -6.72 20.12 -0.24
CA ASP A 15 -6.66 20.97 0.97
C ASP A 15 -5.42 20.73 1.84
N GLY A 16 -4.51 19.84 1.43
CA GLY A 16 -3.29 19.50 2.16
C GLY A 16 -3.47 18.44 3.25
N THR A 17 -4.67 17.90 3.47
CA THR A 17 -4.89 16.84 4.47
C THR A 17 -4.16 15.55 4.06
N PRO A 18 -3.32 14.94 4.93
CA PRO A 18 -2.67 13.66 4.64
C PRO A 18 -3.66 12.49 4.72
N VAL A 19 -3.53 11.55 3.79
CA VAL A 19 -4.26 10.28 3.74
C VAL A 19 -3.24 9.15 3.59
N ALA A 20 -3.08 8.35 4.65
CA ALA A 20 -2.13 7.25 4.68
C ALA A 20 -2.80 5.94 4.25
N THR A 21 -2.14 5.16 3.40
CA THR A 21 -2.59 3.84 2.93
C THR A 21 -1.43 2.85 3.03
N PRO A 22 -1.55 1.77 3.83
CA PRO A 22 -0.53 0.72 3.85
C PRO A 22 -0.57 -0.07 2.54
N LEU A 23 0.59 -0.24 1.91
CA LEU A 23 0.77 -1.05 0.70
C LEU A 23 1.70 -2.22 0.98
N TRP A 24 1.31 -3.39 0.48
CA TRP A 24 2.16 -4.57 0.46
C TRP A 24 3.24 -4.41 -0.61
N THR A 25 4.49 -4.66 -0.24
CA THR A 25 5.62 -4.61 -1.17
C THR A 25 6.47 -5.86 -1.09
N ALA A 26 6.91 -6.32 -2.25
CA ALA A 26 7.92 -7.35 -2.38
C ALA A 26 9.22 -6.71 -2.90
N PRO A 27 10.40 -7.04 -2.31
CA PRO A 27 11.67 -6.60 -2.84
C PRO A 27 11.98 -7.28 -4.19
N ASP A 28 12.49 -6.49 -5.14
CA ASP A 28 13.00 -6.92 -6.44
C ASP A 28 14.30 -6.19 -6.76
N GLY A 29 15.43 -6.75 -6.31
CA GLY A 29 16.74 -6.09 -6.40
C GLY A 29 16.74 -4.73 -5.70
N GLU A 30 17.02 -3.66 -6.45
CA GLU A 30 16.98 -2.26 -5.98
C GLU A 30 15.59 -1.62 -6.07
N ARG A 31 14.56 -2.39 -6.42
CA ARG A 31 13.18 -1.92 -6.63
C ARG A 31 12.23 -2.59 -5.65
N LEU A 32 11.07 -1.96 -5.45
CA LEU A 32 9.93 -2.54 -4.74
C LEU A 32 8.79 -2.73 -5.73
N LEU A 33 8.26 -3.94 -5.80
CA LEU A 33 7.04 -4.22 -6.54
C LEU A 33 5.86 -4.05 -5.58
N THR A 34 4.96 -3.12 -5.93
CA THR A 34 3.67 -2.94 -5.27
C THR A 34 2.57 -3.35 -6.24
N TRP A 35 1.57 -4.09 -5.74
CA TRP A 35 0.34 -4.35 -6.49
C TRP A 35 -0.85 -3.94 -5.64
N THR A 36 -1.83 -3.31 -6.28
CA THR A 36 -3.14 -3.06 -5.66
C THR A 36 -4.11 -4.05 -6.28
N GLU A 37 -4.74 -4.91 -5.49
CA GLU A 37 -5.89 -5.65 -6.00
C GLU A 37 -6.97 -4.64 -6.40
N LYS A 38 -7.51 -4.77 -7.62
CA LYS A 38 -8.57 -3.89 -8.16
C LYS A 38 -9.86 -3.87 -7.32
N GLN A 39 -9.97 -4.64 -6.23
CA GLN A 39 -11.14 -4.77 -5.35
C GLN A 39 -10.87 -4.42 -3.87
N SER A 40 -10.11 -3.36 -3.58
CA SER A 40 -9.84 -2.92 -2.20
C SER A 40 -11.03 -2.23 -1.48
N TRP A 41 -12.24 -2.81 -1.59
CA TRP A 41 -13.41 -2.51 -0.75
C TRP A 41 -13.86 -3.70 0.10
N LYS A 42 -13.18 -4.86 0.00
CA LYS A 42 -13.72 -6.14 0.49
C LYS A 42 -12.89 -6.80 1.60
N VAL A 43 -12.42 -6.03 2.57
CA VAL A 43 -12.17 -6.57 3.92
C VAL A 43 -12.74 -5.59 4.96
N GLN A 44 -14.05 -5.38 4.89
CA GLN A 44 -14.82 -5.13 6.10
C GLN A 44 -15.23 -6.54 6.59
N SER A 45 -14.51 -7.07 7.57
CA SER A 45 -14.98 -8.25 8.31
C SER A 45 -16.26 -7.84 9.03
N ARG A 46 -17.30 -8.66 8.87
CA ARG A 46 -18.31 -8.82 9.92
C ARG A 46 -17.67 -9.47 11.13
#